data_AF-A0A6M1E5I2-F1
#
_entry.id   AF-A0A6M1E5I2-F1
#
_cell.length_a   1.000
_cell.length_b   1.000
_cell.length_c   1.000
_cell.angle_alpha   90.00
_cell.angle_beta   90.00
_cell.angle_gamma   90.00
#
_symmetry.space_group_name_H-M   'P 1'
#
loop_
_entity.id
_entity.type
_entity.pdbx_description
1 polymer ?
#
loop_
_entity_poly.entity_id
_entity_poly.type
_entity_poly.pdbx_seq_one_letter_code
_entity_poly.pdbx_strand_id
1 'polypeptide(L)'
;MMNLTKPKACYYYAFCFFILSFFTGCKKDTFNTTNNERPAPGIMLSTESNVVEAYEGQMVNVTISLEAQAGIAAIRVSRGGQLLETIEGTSGQVGRIYAIQYLVPEGAISGDKIVYLFVLEDKQGRRTEQSLTIQIIDAPPIPDFEFEDITIGGNNYKLINLDINRDVTLSNDHDYLLRGKVAVIQGAVLTIEEGTTIYADGADAALLITTGTKIMAEGTAAEPIVFTSLAARTGSGAGGQWLGLFIHGLAPVTTTHPTIISDYGQYGGADEADDSGSLKYVEIAYAGAQVTSGTSTAAALVNGALNLNAVGSGTQLEHIYVNRSGTSRTGVSISGGTVKIKYLFVDSPQGRALLWKAGYSGLIQFFVATYSDDPGGAYTAIDGYGNVGALGFPVFSNVSIQGGGQTNTRGIRIRDESSGVYTGGAKVRIYNCWINGTGNPGLRTDATNDVLVAHSRIWGNGSGNQNFHSSASSYNSSASPYFNNTTPVTITEGYKGVDTNGALDPVTLDSWFSPAPYIGAVDPGNDWTGWWN
;
A
#
# COMPACT_ATOMS: atom_id res chain seq x y z
N MET A 1 7.26 -15.75 -38.99
CA MET A 1 6.03 -14.96 -38.82
C MET A 1 5.84 -14.75 -37.33
N MET A 2 6.13 -13.53 -36.88
CA MET A 2 6.29 -13.17 -35.47
C MET A 2 4.99 -12.48 -35.04
N ASN A 3 4.17 -13.15 -34.24
CA ASN A 3 2.97 -12.59 -33.64
C ASN A 3 3.31 -12.12 -32.22
N LEU A 4 3.44 -10.81 -32.06
CA LEU A 4 3.54 -10.12 -30.78
C LEU A 4 2.18 -9.50 -30.47
N THR A 5 1.40 -10.14 -29.62
CA THR A 5 0.21 -9.55 -28.98
C THR A 5 0.61 -8.91 -27.66
N LYS A 6 0.49 -7.59 -27.56
CA LYS A 6 0.61 -6.82 -26.31
C LYS A 6 -0.73 -6.85 -25.53
N PRO A 7 -0.72 -6.87 -24.18
CA PRO A 7 -1.92 -6.83 -23.36
C PRO A 7 -2.52 -5.41 -23.28
N LYS A 8 -3.85 -5.36 -23.15
CA LYS A 8 -4.64 -4.14 -22.97
C LYS A 8 -4.45 -3.63 -21.53
N ALA A 9 -3.88 -2.45 -21.39
CA ALA A 9 -3.95 -1.68 -20.16
C ALA A 9 -5.30 -0.95 -20.11
N CYS A 10 -6.09 -1.18 -19.07
CA CYS A 10 -7.20 -0.29 -18.71
C CYS A 10 -6.61 0.97 -18.09
N TYR A 11 -6.30 1.93 -18.95
CA TYR A 11 -6.11 3.30 -18.52
C TYR A 11 -7.48 3.84 -18.10
N TYR A 12 -7.54 4.55 -16.97
CA TYR A 12 -8.60 5.51 -16.69
C TYR A 12 -8.76 6.39 -17.93
N TYR A 13 -9.85 6.20 -18.67
CA TYR A 13 -10.14 6.99 -19.85
C TYR A 13 -10.49 8.41 -19.38
N ALA A 14 -9.49 9.30 -19.36
CA ALA A 14 -9.73 10.66 -19.77
C ALA A 14 -10.31 10.59 -21.19
N PHE A 15 -11.61 10.83 -21.32
CA PHE A 15 -12.33 10.80 -22.59
C PHE A 15 -11.85 11.99 -23.45
N CYS A 16 -10.67 11.86 -24.05
CA CYS A 16 -10.20 12.76 -25.09
C CYS A 16 -10.92 12.40 -26.38
N PHE A 17 -12.07 13.05 -26.64
CA PHE A 17 -12.63 13.12 -27.98
C PHE A 17 -11.64 13.86 -28.89
N PHE A 18 -10.77 13.13 -29.58
CA PHE A 18 -10.14 13.64 -30.79
C PHE A 18 -11.20 13.58 -31.91
N ILE A 19 -12.00 14.64 -32.02
CA ILE A 19 -12.86 14.81 -33.18
C ILE A 19 -11.94 15.09 -34.37
N LEU A 20 -11.87 14.09 -35.26
CA LEU A 20 -11.30 14.19 -36.58
C LEU A 20 -12.00 15.36 -37.29
N SER A 21 -11.25 16.42 -37.60
CA SER A 21 -11.76 17.56 -38.34
C SER A 21 -12.27 17.11 -39.71
N PHE A 22 -13.57 16.91 -39.83
CA PHE A 22 -14.24 16.89 -41.12
C PHE A 22 -14.11 18.29 -41.72
N PHE A 23 -13.20 18.44 -42.68
CA PHE A 23 -13.25 19.55 -43.63
C PHE A 23 -14.52 19.38 -44.47
N THR A 24 -15.65 19.85 -43.97
CA THR A 24 -16.80 20.15 -44.83
C THR A 24 -16.42 21.34 -45.68
N GLY A 25 -16.29 21.11 -46.99
CA GLY A 25 -15.83 22.10 -47.96
C GLY A 25 -16.56 23.43 -47.83
N CYS A 26 -15.79 24.52 -47.84
CA CYS A 26 -16.29 25.86 -47.97
C CYS A 26 -17.24 25.94 -49.18
N LYS A 27 -18.54 26.13 -48.93
CA LYS A 27 -19.32 26.93 -49.88
C LYS A 27 -18.67 28.31 -49.87
N LYS A 28 -18.19 28.71 -51.04
CA LYS A 28 -17.56 29.99 -51.27
C LYS A 28 -18.66 31.05 -51.14
N ASP A 29 -18.88 31.53 -49.92
CA ASP A 29 -19.72 32.71 -49.70
C ASP A 29 -19.05 33.86 -50.46
N THR A 30 -19.74 34.32 -51.50
CA THR A 30 -19.36 35.51 -52.23
C THR A 30 -19.38 36.69 -51.26
N PHE A 31 -18.19 37.16 -50.87
CA PHE A 31 -18.03 38.42 -50.16
C PHE A 31 -18.73 39.53 -50.95
N ASN A 32 -19.79 40.10 -50.38
CA ASN A 32 -20.42 41.28 -50.95
C ASN A 32 -19.53 42.49 -50.64
N THR A 33 -18.63 42.83 -51.56
CA THR A 33 -17.63 43.91 -51.42
C THR A 33 -18.22 45.32 -51.55
N THR A 34 -19.54 45.49 -51.49
CA THR A 34 -20.15 46.83 -51.63
C THR A 34 -20.22 47.60 -50.31
N ASN A 35 -20.18 46.95 -49.13
CA ASN A 35 -20.30 47.61 -47.82
C ASN A 35 -19.18 47.32 -46.79
N ASN A 36 -18.18 46.49 -47.10
CA ASN A 36 -17.06 46.17 -46.20
C ASN A 36 -17.47 45.65 -44.79
N GLU A 37 -18.70 45.14 -44.64
CA GLU A 37 -19.20 44.59 -43.38
C GLU A 37 -18.63 43.18 -43.16
N ARG A 38 -17.72 43.06 -42.20
CA ARG A 38 -17.18 41.76 -41.75
C ARG A 38 -18.21 41.06 -40.84
N PRO A 39 -18.22 39.73 -40.73
CA PRO A 39 -19.06 39.01 -39.77
C PRO A 39 -18.87 39.52 -38.34
N ALA A 40 -19.91 39.41 -37.51
CA ALA A 40 -19.83 39.66 -36.07
C ALA A 40 -18.85 38.67 -35.41
N PRO A 41 -18.25 39.00 -34.25
CA PRO A 41 -17.41 38.06 -33.52
C PRO A 41 -18.19 36.79 -33.15
N GLY A 42 -17.52 35.64 -33.11
CA GLY A 42 -18.07 34.34 -32.77
C GLY A 42 -17.33 33.68 -31.62
N ILE A 43 -18.06 32.96 -30.77
CA ILE A 43 -17.54 32.13 -29.70
C ILE A 43 -18.09 30.72 -29.90
N MET A 44 -17.21 29.72 -29.95
CA MET A 44 -17.58 28.31 -30.09
C MET A 44 -17.01 27.51 -28.92
N LEU A 45 -17.85 26.73 -28.25
CA LEU A 45 -17.42 25.76 -27.24
C LEU A 45 -17.00 24.44 -27.92
N SER A 46 -16.06 23.72 -27.32
CA SER A 46 -15.66 22.36 -27.74
C SER A 46 -16.67 21.28 -27.32
N THR A 47 -17.68 21.64 -26.53
CA THR A 47 -18.73 20.75 -26.05
C THR A 47 -19.96 20.87 -26.94
N GLU A 48 -20.72 19.78 -27.07
CA GLU A 48 -21.96 19.77 -27.87
C GLU A 48 -23.07 20.65 -27.26
N SER A 49 -23.00 20.87 -25.94
CA SER A 49 -23.93 21.70 -25.17
C SER A 49 -23.17 22.79 -24.42
N ASN A 50 -23.87 23.88 -24.10
CA ASN A 50 -23.39 24.90 -23.17
C ASN A 50 -23.56 24.50 -21.70
N VAL A 51 -24.08 23.30 -21.42
CA VAL A 51 -24.10 22.67 -20.10
C VAL A 51 -23.17 21.46 -20.11
N VAL A 52 -22.29 21.39 -19.11
CA VAL A 52 -21.41 20.25 -18.85
C VAL A 52 -21.74 19.72 -17.47
N GLU A 53 -22.12 18.46 -17.39
CA GLU A 53 -22.33 17.79 -16.11
C GLU A 53 -21.00 17.37 -15.51
N ALA A 54 -20.83 17.55 -14.20
CA ALA A 54 -19.66 17.13 -13.46
C ALA A 54 -20.04 16.75 -12.03
N TYR A 55 -19.24 15.91 -11.38
CA TYR A 55 -19.43 15.55 -9.97
C TYR A 55 -18.22 15.99 -9.13
N GLU A 56 -18.36 15.90 -7.81
CA GLU A 56 -17.33 16.26 -6.84
C GLU A 56 -15.95 15.67 -7.17
N GLY A 57 -14.89 16.49 -7.07
CA GLY A 57 -13.51 16.06 -7.36
C GLY A 57 -13.18 15.88 -8.84
N GLN A 58 -14.16 15.99 -9.75
CA GLN A 58 -13.93 15.87 -11.19
C GLN A 58 -13.26 17.14 -11.76
N MET A 59 -12.29 16.95 -12.65
CA MET A 59 -11.71 18.05 -13.42
C MET A 59 -12.46 18.23 -14.75
N VAL A 60 -13.07 19.40 -14.93
CA VAL A 60 -13.75 19.81 -16.16
C VAL A 60 -12.79 20.57 -17.05
N ASN A 61 -12.63 20.07 -18.28
CA ASN A 61 -11.79 20.69 -19.32
C ASN A 61 -12.65 21.12 -20.51
N VAL A 62 -12.74 22.42 -20.78
CA VAL A 62 -13.48 22.95 -21.95
C VAL A 62 -12.60 23.91 -22.72
N THR A 63 -12.45 23.65 -24.02
CA THR A 63 -11.79 24.57 -24.95
C THR A 63 -12.83 25.47 -25.62
N ILE A 64 -12.51 26.76 -25.74
CA ILE A 64 -13.33 27.80 -26.37
C ILE A 64 -12.54 28.41 -27.53
N SER A 65 -13.12 28.39 -28.72
CA SER A 65 -12.59 29.02 -29.93
C SER A 65 -13.26 30.37 -30.15
N LEU A 66 -12.45 31.42 -30.27
CA LEU A 66 -12.87 32.80 -30.44
C LEU A 66 -12.49 33.25 -31.84
N GLU A 67 -13.42 33.85 -32.57
CA GLU A 67 -13.17 34.38 -33.91
C GLU A 67 -13.73 35.79 -34.05
N ALA A 68 -12.95 36.73 -34.58
CA ALA A 68 -13.39 38.08 -34.88
C ALA A 68 -12.68 38.59 -36.13
N GLN A 69 -13.37 38.57 -37.28
CA GLN A 69 -12.79 38.98 -38.56
C GLN A 69 -12.40 40.47 -38.59
N ALA A 70 -13.04 41.31 -37.77
CA ALA A 70 -12.65 42.72 -37.56
C ALA A 70 -11.40 42.89 -36.65
N GLY A 71 -10.87 41.80 -36.11
CA GLY A 71 -9.83 41.76 -35.08
C GLY A 71 -10.45 41.69 -33.68
N ILE A 72 -9.85 40.90 -32.81
CA ILE A 72 -10.25 40.80 -31.40
C ILE A 72 -9.82 42.09 -30.69
N ALA A 73 -10.75 42.74 -29.98
CA ALA A 73 -10.44 43.81 -29.04
C ALA A 73 -10.13 43.22 -27.67
N ALA A 74 -11.08 42.49 -27.09
CA ALA A 74 -10.89 41.82 -25.81
C ALA A 74 -11.85 40.63 -25.63
N ILE A 75 -11.45 39.67 -24.80
CA ILE A 75 -12.36 38.71 -24.18
C ILE A 75 -12.46 38.99 -22.68
N ARG A 76 -13.68 39.01 -22.15
CA ARG A 76 -13.94 39.09 -20.71
C ARG A 76 -14.55 37.78 -20.25
N VAL A 77 -13.97 37.19 -19.21
CA VAL A 77 -14.42 35.92 -18.64
C VAL A 77 -14.89 36.18 -17.22
N SER A 78 -16.15 35.86 -16.94
CA SER A 78 -16.74 35.98 -15.61
C SER A 78 -17.24 34.62 -15.13
N ARG A 79 -17.22 34.39 -13.82
CA ARG A 79 -17.78 33.19 -13.17
C ARG A 79 -18.64 33.59 -11.98
N GLY A 80 -19.88 33.11 -11.93
CA GLY A 80 -20.83 33.48 -10.87
C GLY A 80 -21.07 34.99 -10.78
N GLY A 81 -20.98 35.71 -11.91
CA GLY A 81 -21.10 37.17 -11.97
C GLY A 81 -19.84 37.95 -11.61
N GLN A 82 -18.78 37.29 -11.11
CA GLN A 82 -17.49 37.94 -10.83
C GLN A 82 -16.58 37.87 -12.06
N LEU A 83 -16.03 39.01 -12.49
CA LEU A 83 -15.00 39.04 -13.53
C LEU A 83 -13.75 38.30 -13.03
N LEU A 84 -13.36 37.24 -13.73
CA LEU A 84 -12.14 36.50 -13.46
C LEU A 84 -10.95 37.15 -14.16
N GLU A 85 -11.12 37.47 -15.45
CA GLU A 85 -10.07 38.08 -16.25
C GLU A 85 -10.60 38.82 -17.46
N THR A 86 -9.77 39.72 -17.96
CA THR A 86 -9.93 40.37 -19.26
C THR A 86 -8.65 40.16 -20.04
N ILE A 87 -8.77 39.67 -21.27
CA ILE A 87 -7.63 39.41 -22.12
C ILE A 87 -7.77 40.21 -23.40
N GLU A 88 -6.86 41.17 -23.57
CA GLU A 88 -6.80 42.03 -24.75
C GLU A 88 -6.30 41.25 -25.98
N GLY A 89 -6.82 41.61 -27.15
CA GLY A 89 -6.41 41.07 -28.44
C GLY A 89 -5.11 41.71 -28.93
N THR A 90 -4.24 40.91 -29.55
CA THR A 90 -3.00 41.43 -30.14
C THR A 90 -3.22 41.97 -31.55
N SER A 91 -2.27 42.77 -32.05
CA SER A 91 -2.37 43.35 -33.39
C SER A 91 -2.49 42.26 -34.47
N GLY A 92 -3.51 42.35 -35.32
CA GLY A 92 -3.78 41.38 -36.38
C GLY A 92 -4.45 40.08 -35.94
N GLN A 93 -4.73 39.89 -34.64
CA GLN A 93 -5.37 38.67 -34.15
C GLN A 93 -6.86 38.62 -34.50
N VAL A 94 -7.24 37.64 -35.32
CA VAL A 94 -8.64 37.36 -35.70
C VAL A 94 -9.18 36.06 -35.12
N GLY A 95 -8.34 35.26 -34.45
CA GLY A 95 -8.72 34.00 -33.82
C GLY A 95 -7.91 33.73 -32.56
N ARG A 96 -8.50 33.05 -31.57
CA ARG A 96 -7.85 32.66 -30.31
C ARG A 96 -8.52 31.43 -29.69
N ILE A 97 -7.72 30.59 -29.05
CA ILE A 97 -8.22 29.50 -28.19
C ILE A 97 -8.07 29.91 -26.73
N TYR A 98 -9.09 29.59 -25.93
CA TYR A 98 -9.13 29.78 -24.48
C TYR A 98 -9.55 28.46 -23.83
N ALA A 99 -8.90 28.05 -22.73
CA ALA A 99 -9.18 26.77 -22.08
C ALA A 99 -9.63 26.99 -20.62
N ILE A 100 -10.72 26.35 -20.24
CA ILE A 100 -11.17 26.22 -18.85
C ILE A 100 -10.65 24.90 -18.30
N GLN A 101 -10.00 24.97 -17.14
CA GLN A 101 -9.73 23.84 -16.26
C GLN A 101 -10.37 24.14 -14.91
N TYR A 102 -11.42 23.41 -14.56
CA TYR A 102 -12.18 23.62 -13.32
C TYR A 102 -12.24 22.33 -12.54
N LEU A 103 -11.62 22.29 -11.35
CA LEU A 103 -11.78 21.21 -10.39
C LEU A 103 -13.05 21.48 -9.59
N VAL A 104 -14.01 20.55 -9.63
CA VAL A 104 -15.19 20.60 -8.77
C VAL A 104 -14.72 20.43 -7.31
N PRO A 105 -15.01 21.38 -6.41
CA PRO A 105 -14.51 21.35 -5.04
C PRO A 105 -15.13 20.19 -4.25
N GLU A 106 -14.37 19.70 -3.27
CA GLU A 106 -14.88 18.75 -2.27
C GLU A 106 -16.06 19.36 -1.50
N GLY A 107 -17.11 18.57 -1.25
CA GLY A 107 -18.37 19.00 -0.66
C GLY A 107 -19.34 19.73 -1.61
N ALA A 108 -19.11 19.71 -2.93
CA ALA A 108 -20.05 20.30 -3.90
C ALA A 108 -21.41 19.58 -3.88
N ILE A 109 -22.50 20.36 -3.94
CA ILE A 109 -23.85 19.83 -3.77
C ILE A 109 -24.48 19.55 -5.14
N SER A 110 -25.07 18.37 -5.32
CA SER A 110 -25.85 18.02 -6.52
C SER A 110 -26.94 19.06 -6.79
N GLY A 111 -26.99 19.56 -8.03
CA GLY A 111 -27.87 20.64 -8.46
C GLY A 111 -27.22 22.03 -8.50
N ASP A 112 -26.05 22.23 -7.87
CA ASP A 112 -25.32 23.49 -7.96
C ASP A 112 -24.87 23.80 -9.40
N LYS A 113 -24.75 25.09 -9.70
CA LYS A 113 -24.38 25.57 -11.05
C LYS A 113 -23.24 26.56 -10.98
N ILE A 114 -22.15 26.25 -11.67
CA ILE A 114 -21.07 27.19 -11.92
C ILE A 114 -21.22 27.74 -13.33
N VAL A 115 -21.63 28.99 -13.43
CA VAL A 115 -21.86 29.64 -14.73
C VAL A 115 -20.67 30.51 -15.08
N TYR A 116 -20.01 30.18 -16.19
CA TYR A 116 -19.07 31.03 -16.89
C TYR A 116 -19.80 31.85 -17.94
N LEU A 117 -19.43 33.13 -18.06
CA LEU A 117 -19.87 34.04 -19.11
C LEU A 117 -18.64 34.56 -19.86
N PHE A 118 -18.63 34.37 -21.17
CA PHE A 118 -17.62 34.87 -22.09
C PHE A 118 -18.21 36.01 -22.90
N VAL A 119 -17.56 37.17 -22.88
CA VAL A 119 -17.94 38.33 -23.70
C VAL A 119 -16.77 38.65 -24.63
N LEU A 120 -16.93 38.36 -25.91
CA LEU A 120 -15.96 38.68 -26.95
C LEU A 120 -16.34 40.00 -27.61
N GLU A 121 -15.43 40.97 -27.57
CA GLU A 121 -15.56 42.26 -28.24
C GLU A 121 -14.56 42.34 -29.39
N ASP A 122 -15.01 42.78 -30.56
CA ASP A 122 -14.14 43.05 -31.71
C ASP A 122 -13.69 44.52 -31.78
N LYS A 123 -12.75 44.85 -32.66
CA LYS A 123 -12.24 46.23 -32.82
C LYS A 123 -13.25 47.24 -33.38
N GLN A 124 -14.44 46.80 -33.78
CA GLN A 124 -15.55 47.67 -34.18
C GLN A 124 -16.53 47.91 -33.02
N GLY A 125 -16.24 47.37 -31.82
CA GLY A 125 -17.08 47.49 -30.63
C GLY A 125 -18.27 46.54 -30.61
N ARG A 126 -18.35 45.57 -31.54
CA ARG A 126 -19.43 44.58 -31.57
C ARG A 126 -19.13 43.49 -30.56
N ARG A 127 -20.16 43.00 -29.90
CA ARG A 127 -20.05 42.02 -28.81
C ARG A 127 -20.85 40.76 -29.09
N THR A 128 -20.28 39.63 -28.72
CA THR A 128 -20.93 38.33 -28.67
C THR A 128 -20.75 37.74 -27.30
N GLU A 129 -21.82 37.18 -26.75
CA GLU A 129 -21.82 36.54 -25.44
C GLU A 129 -22.10 35.06 -25.58
N GLN A 130 -21.41 34.25 -24.78
CA GLN A 130 -21.63 32.81 -24.69
C GLN A 130 -21.48 32.40 -23.23
N SER A 131 -22.40 31.56 -22.75
CA SER A 131 -22.27 30.96 -21.42
C SER A 131 -21.81 29.51 -21.51
N LEU A 132 -21.16 29.06 -20.45
CA LEU A 132 -20.90 27.65 -20.13
C LEU A 132 -21.38 27.42 -18.70
N THR A 133 -22.27 26.47 -18.51
CA THR A 133 -22.73 26.04 -17.18
C THR A 133 -22.09 24.71 -16.85
N ILE A 134 -21.33 24.64 -15.76
CA ILE A 134 -20.95 23.38 -15.15
C ILE A 134 -22.06 23.06 -14.14
N GLN A 135 -22.85 22.02 -14.43
CA GLN A 135 -23.91 21.55 -13.56
C GLN A 135 -23.37 20.42 -12.69
N ILE A 136 -23.43 20.60 -11.37
CA ILE A 136 -23.02 19.56 -10.44
C ILE A 136 -24.13 18.50 -10.40
N ILE A 137 -23.77 17.27 -10.68
CA ILE A 137 -24.64 16.09 -10.58
C ILE A 137 -24.10 15.15 -9.53
N ASP A 138 -24.95 14.24 -9.05
CA ASP A 138 -24.47 13.10 -8.27
C ASP A 138 -23.49 12.28 -9.12
N ALA A 139 -22.42 11.80 -8.49
CA ALA A 139 -21.51 10.90 -9.16
C ALA A 139 -22.30 9.70 -9.70
N PRO A 140 -22.04 9.25 -10.95
CA PRO A 140 -22.69 8.06 -11.46
C PRO A 140 -22.42 6.89 -10.52
N PRO A 141 -23.41 6.03 -10.23
CA PRO A 141 -23.21 4.89 -9.36
C PRO A 141 -22.10 4.01 -9.93
N ILE A 142 -21.09 3.73 -9.11
CA ILE A 142 -20.03 2.78 -9.45
C ILE A 142 -20.73 1.42 -9.60
N PRO A 143 -20.63 0.73 -10.76
CA PRO A 143 -21.26 -0.57 -10.91
C PRO A 143 -20.73 -1.52 -9.84
N ASP A 144 -21.62 -2.36 -9.31
CA ASP A 144 -21.25 -3.39 -8.36
C ASP A 144 -20.15 -4.28 -8.94
N PHE A 145 -19.20 -4.64 -8.10
CA PHE A 145 -18.18 -5.63 -8.43
C PHE A 145 -18.85 -6.95 -8.82
N GLU A 146 -18.41 -7.49 -9.94
CA GLU A 146 -18.82 -8.80 -10.46
C GLU A 146 -17.59 -9.54 -10.98
N PHE A 147 -17.58 -10.86 -10.82
CA PHE A 147 -16.47 -11.67 -11.33
C PHE A 147 -16.55 -11.82 -12.84
N GLU A 148 -15.39 -11.73 -13.50
CA GLU A 148 -15.22 -12.17 -14.89
C GLU A 148 -14.51 -13.53 -14.93
N ASP A 149 -14.94 -14.43 -15.81
CA ASP A 149 -14.23 -15.69 -16.04
C ASP A 149 -13.07 -15.49 -17.02
N ILE A 150 -11.88 -16.01 -16.68
CA ILE A 150 -10.71 -15.98 -17.55
C ILE A 150 -9.97 -17.32 -17.54
N THR A 151 -9.42 -17.71 -18.70
CA THR A 151 -8.56 -18.89 -18.82
C THR A 151 -7.12 -18.48 -19.09
N ILE A 152 -6.18 -18.94 -18.24
CA ILE A 152 -4.73 -18.76 -18.43
C ILE A 152 -4.02 -20.10 -18.34
N GLY A 153 -3.25 -20.44 -19.37
CA GLY A 153 -2.48 -21.69 -19.39
C GLY A 153 -3.35 -22.94 -19.22
N GLY A 154 -4.62 -22.90 -19.67
CA GLY A 154 -5.59 -23.99 -19.54
C GLY A 154 -6.31 -24.07 -18.18
N ASN A 155 -6.05 -23.15 -17.25
CA ASN A 155 -6.74 -23.07 -15.96
C ASN A 155 -7.77 -21.94 -15.97
N ASN A 156 -8.93 -22.16 -15.37
CA ASN A 156 -9.99 -21.16 -15.24
C ASN A 156 -9.87 -20.41 -13.92
N TYR A 157 -10.12 -19.11 -13.96
CA TYR A 157 -10.08 -18.25 -12.79
C TYR A 157 -11.29 -17.31 -12.76
N LYS A 158 -11.71 -16.96 -11.55
CA LYS A 158 -12.52 -15.77 -11.29
C LYS A 158 -11.58 -14.56 -11.21
N LEU A 159 -11.67 -13.67 -12.18
CA LEU A 159 -10.84 -12.46 -12.28
C LEU A 159 -11.30 -11.42 -11.26
N ILE A 160 -10.34 -10.87 -10.53
CA ILE A 160 -10.48 -9.74 -9.61
C ILE A 160 -9.56 -8.63 -10.13
N ASN A 161 -10.11 -7.67 -10.86
CA ASN A 161 -9.39 -6.57 -11.51
C ASN A 161 -10.05 -5.20 -11.37
N LEU A 162 -11.13 -5.12 -10.57
CA LEU A 162 -11.87 -3.92 -10.20
C LEU A 162 -12.02 -3.90 -8.68
N ASP A 163 -12.24 -2.71 -8.12
CA ASP A 163 -12.45 -2.55 -6.68
C ASP A 163 -13.72 -3.28 -6.22
N ILE A 164 -13.64 -3.89 -5.05
CA ILE A 164 -14.73 -4.64 -4.42
C ILE A 164 -15.53 -3.65 -3.57
N ASN A 165 -16.68 -3.22 -4.10
CA ASN A 165 -17.55 -2.19 -3.51
C ASN A 165 -18.82 -2.73 -2.85
N ARG A 166 -18.91 -4.05 -2.68
CA ARG A 166 -19.98 -4.77 -1.98
C ARG A 166 -19.40 -5.98 -1.28
N ASP A 167 -20.16 -6.56 -0.38
CA ASP A 167 -19.77 -7.82 0.25
C ASP A 167 -19.59 -8.92 -0.80
N VAL A 168 -18.45 -9.59 -0.73
CA VAL A 168 -18.05 -10.66 -1.66
C VAL A 168 -17.48 -11.82 -0.85
N THR A 169 -17.81 -13.04 -1.25
CA THR A 169 -17.20 -14.27 -0.74
C THR A 169 -16.39 -14.91 -1.84
N LEU A 170 -15.13 -15.23 -1.54
CA LEU A 170 -14.27 -16.09 -2.34
C LEU A 170 -14.38 -17.51 -1.80
N SER A 171 -14.99 -18.41 -2.56
CA SER A 171 -15.23 -19.80 -2.19
C SER A 171 -14.15 -20.73 -2.72
N ASN A 172 -13.96 -21.88 -2.08
CA ASN A 172 -12.87 -22.79 -2.42
C ASN A 172 -13.09 -23.66 -3.67
N ASP A 173 -14.23 -23.50 -4.36
CA ASP A 173 -14.56 -24.18 -5.62
C ASP A 173 -13.99 -23.46 -6.86
N HIS A 174 -13.32 -22.32 -6.68
CA HIS A 174 -12.69 -21.55 -7.74
C HIS A 174 -11.26 -21.15 -7.40
N ASP A 175 -10.41 -21.11 -8.43
CA ASP A 175 -9.17 -20.34 -8.37
C ASP A 175 -9.48 -18.86 -8.67
N TYR A 176 -8.87 -17.94 -7.91
CA TYR A 176 -9.02 -16.50 -8.13
C TYR A 176 -7.78 -15.91 -8.78
N LEU A 177 -7.97 -14.95 -9.67
CA LEU A 177 -6.87 -14.22 -10.31
C LEU A 177 -6.95 -12.74 -9.95
N LEU A 178 -6.04 -12.28 -9.11
CA LEU A 178 -5.88 -10.88 -8.75
C LEU A 178 -4.99 -10.18 -9.78
N ARG A 179 -5.50 -9.15 -10.47
CA ARG A 179 -4.74 -8.39 -11.46
C ARG A 179 -4.78 -6.89 -11.16
N GLY A 180 -3.60 -6.27 -11.13
CA GLY A 180 -3.45 -4.88 -10.75
C GLY A 180 -3.77 -4.64 -9.28
N LYS A 181 -3.96 -3.38 -8.91
CA LYS A 181 -4.29 -2.99 -7.55
C LYS A 181 -5.81 -3.04 -7.40
N VAL A 182 -6.29 -3.85 -6.47
CA VAL A 182 -7.71 -3.97 -6.13
C VAL A 182 -7.90 -3.54 -4.69
N ALA A 183 -8.84 -2.63 -4.46
CA ALA A 183 -9.24 -2.21 -3.13
C ALA A 183 -10.60 -2.78 -2.75
N VAL A 184 -10.77 -3.16 -1.49
CA VAL A 184 -12.09 -3.32 -0.86
C VAL A 184 -12.49 -1.94 -0.35
N ILE A 185 -13.65 -1.43 -0.79
CA ILE A 185 -14.11 -0.06 -0.56
C ILE A 185 -15.57 -0.02 -0.08
N GLN A 186 -16.08 1.19 0.20
CA GLN A 186 -17.49 1.43 0.51
C GLN A 186 -18.05 0.63 1.70
N GLY A 187 -17.20 0.32 2.69
CA GLY A 187 -17.60 -0.45 3.87
C GLY A 187 -17.81 -1.95 3.61
N ALA A 188 -17.42 -2.45 2.44
CA ALA A 188 -17.59 -3.85 2.07
C ALA A 188 -16.76 -4.80 2.95
N VAL A 189 -17.23 -6.05 3.03
CA VAL A 189 -16.55 -7.17 3.65
C VAL A 189 -16.13 -8.18 2.57
N LEU A 190 -14.83 -8.40 2.45
CA LEU A 190 -14.27 -9.50 1.65
C LEU A 190 -14.12 -10.74 2.54
N THR A 191 -14.95 -11.75 2.31
CA THR A 191 -14.84 -13.06 2.97
C THR A 191 -14.09 -14.03 2.06
N ILE A 192 -13.19 -14.83 2.63
CA ILE A 192 -12.42 -15.85 1.90
C ILE A 192 -12.56 -17.15 2.67
N GLU A 193 -13.16 -18.16 2.03
CA GLU A 193 -13.36 -19.48 2.63
C GLU A 193 -12.04 -20.25 2.74
N GLU A 194 -11.97 -21.13 3.73
CA GLU A 194 -10.84 -22.03 3.92
C GLU A 194 -10.51 -22.85 2.67
N GLY A 195 -9.21 -23.08 2.41
CA GLY A 195 -8.73 -23.79 1.22
C GLY A 195 -8.70 -22.95 -0.07
N THR A 196 -9.17 -21.70 -0.05
CA THR A 196 -9.16 -20.83 -1.23
C THR A 196 -7.74 -20.40 -1.62
N THR A 197 -7.44 -20.43 -2.92
CA THR A 197 -6.18 -19.91 -3.48
C THR A 197 -6.41 -18.69 -4.38
N ILE A 198 -5.65 -17.62 -4.13
CA ILE A 198 -5.65 -16.37 -4.89
C ILE A 198 -4.30 -16.20 -5.58
N TYR A 199 -4.31 -16.15 -6.91
CA TYR A 199 -3.13 -15.96 -7.74
C TYR A 199 -2.99 -14.50 -8.19
N ALA A 200 -1.90 -13.86 -7.81
CA ALA A 200 -1.56 -12.51 -8.22
C ALA A 200 -0.83 -12.52 -9.57
N ASP A 201 -1.37 -11.81 -10.56
CA ASP A 201 -0.87 -11.70 -11.92
C ASP A 201 -0.04 -10.43 -12.12
N GLY A 202 1.24 -10.52 -11.78
CA GLY A 202 2.23 -9.47 -12.06
C GLY A 202 2.68 -8.67 -10.84
N ALA A 203 3.82 -7.98 -11.02
CA ALA A 203 4.50 -7.26 -9.95
C ALA A 203 3.74 -6.00 -9.46
N ASP A 204 2.70 -5.58 -10.18
CA ASP A 204 1.80 -4.49 -9.84
C ASP A 204 0.51 -4.96 -9.14
N ALA A 205 0.31 -6.27 -8.99
CA ALA A 205 -0.86 -6.83 -8.34
C ALA A 205 -0.83 -6.62 -6.82
N ALA A 206 -1.92 -6.10 -6.24
CA ALA A 206 -2.07 -5.88 -4.80
C ALA A 206 -3.54 -6.05 -4.39
N LEU A 207 -3.76 -6.56 -3.18
CA LEU A 207 -5.05 -6.49 -2.51
C LEU A 207 -4.96 -5.50 -1.35
N LEU A 208 -5.87 -4.52 -1.34
CA LEU A 208 -5.90 -3.46 -0.35
C LEU A 208 -7.24 -3.46 0.40
N ILE A 209 -7.18 -3.62 1.72
CA ILE A 209 -8.30 -3.43 2.63
C ILE A 209 -8.24 -1.99 3.10
N THR A 210 -9.17 -1.15 2.62
CA THR A 210 -9.20 0.28 2.95
C THR A 210 -9.82 0.53 4.32
N THR A 211 -9.61 1.72 4.87
CA THR A 211 -10.18 2.10 6.16
C THR A 211 -11.70 1.96 6.15
N GLY A 212 -12.26 1.37 7.21
CA GLY A 212 -13.70 1.10 7.33
C GLY A 212 -14.21 -0.12 6.55
N THR A 213 -13.35 -0.85 5.85
CA THR A 213 -13.67 -2.15 5.20
C THR A 213 -13.02 -3.31 5.93
N LYS A 214 -13.43 -4.55 5.63
CA LYS A 214 -12.91 -5.74 6.33
C LYS A 214 -12.50 -6.85 5.39
N ILE A 215 -11.51 -7.62 5.83
CA ILE A 215 -11.19 -8.94 5.29
C ILE A 215 -11.49 -10.01 6.34
N MET A 216 -12.21 -11.06 5.97
CA MET A 216 -12.47 -12.23 6.80
C MET A 216 -11.87 -13.44 6.09
N ALA A 217 -10.57 -13.70 6.33
CA ALA A 217 -9.84 -14.81 5.75
C ALA A 217 -9.47 -15.81 6.85
N GLU A 218 -10.37 -16.75 7.09
CA GLU A 218 -10.28 -17.70 8.21
C GLU A 218 -10.12 -19.13 7.68
N GLY A 219 -8.89 -19.45 7.27
CA GLY A 219 -8.51 -20.82 6.92
C GLY A 219 -8.41 -21.71 8.16
N THR A 220 -8.06 -22.97 7.92
CA THR A 220 -7.70 -23.93 8.96
C THR A 220 -6.32 -24.52 8.74
N ALA A 221 -5.80 -25.23 9.74
CA ALA A 221 -4.55 -25.96 9.59
C ALA A 221 -4.59 -27.02 8.48
N ALA A 222 -5.78 -27.55 8.16
CA ALA A 222 -5.96 -28.54 7.10
C ALA A 222 -6.22 -27.88 5.74
N GLU A 223 -6.91 -26.74 5.72
CA GLU A 223 -7.31 -26.01 4.52
C GLU A 223 -6.91 -24.53 4.65
N PRO A 224 -5.60 -24.21 4.55
CA PRO A 224 -5.14 -22.84 4.66
C PRO A 224 -5.60 -22.01 3.45
N ILE A 225 -5.70 -20.69 3.64
CA ILE A 225 -5.92 -19.75 2.54
C ILE A 225 -4.56 -19.34 1.98
N VAL A 226 -4.41 -19.37 0.65
CA VAL A 226 -3.13 -19.11 0.00
C VAL A 226 -3.22 -17.92 -0.93
N PHE A 227 -2.46 -16.86 -0.62
CA PHE A 227 -2.16 -15.78 -1.57
C PHE A 227 -0.79 -16.04 -2.19
N THR A 228 -0.73 -16.20 -3.51
CA THR A 228 0.52 -16.56 -4.20
C THR A 228 0.65 -15.88 -5.56
N SER A 229 1.82 -15.96 -6.18
CA SER A 229 2.01 -15.46 -7.53
C SER A 229 1.46 -16.43 -8.57
N LEU A 230 0.95 -15.91 -9.69
CA LEU A 230 0.55 -16.76 -10.82
C LEU A 230 1.72 -17.61 -11.36
N ALA A 231 2.95 -17.08 -11.31
CA ALA A 231 4.16 -17.79 -11.73
C ALA A 231 4.50 -19.00 -10.85
N ALA A 232 4.07 -19.01 -9.58
CA ALA A 232 4.25 -20.16 -8.69
C ALA A 232 3.47 -21.39 -9.16
N ARG A 233 2.33 -21.20 -9.85
CA ARG A 233 1.52 -22.31 -10.37
C ARG A 233 2.29 -23.20 -11.35
N THR A 234 3.24 -22.64 -12.09
CA THR A 234 4.11 -23.39 -13.03
C THR A 234 5.49 -23.69 -12.43
N GLY A 235 5.61 -23.68 -11.10
CA GLY A 235 6.87 -23.97 -10.40
C GLY A 235 7.93 -22.87 -10.52
N SER A 236 7.57 -21.68 -10.99
CA SER A 236 8.48 -20.53 -11.18
C SER A 236 8.27 -19.45 -10.11
N GLY A 237 7.80 -19.84 -8.92
CA GLY A 237 7.55 -18.94 -7.79
C GLY A 237 8.85 -18.33 -7.27
N ALA A 238 8.88 -17.01 -7.15
CA ALA A 238 10.02 -16.26 -6.65
C ALA A 238 9.55 -14.99 -5.93
N GLY A 239 10.26 -14.58 -4.89
CA GLY A 239 9.91 -13.39 -4.13
C GLY A 239 9.84 -12.12 -4.99
N GLY A 240 8.84 -11.28 -4.71
CA GLY A 240 8.66 -10.00 -5.39
C GLY A 240 7.91 -10.10 -6.72
N GLN A 241 7.12 -11.16 -6.91
CA GLN A 241 6.30 -11.37 -8.10
C GLN A 241 4.96 -10.64 -8.06
N TRP A 242 4.57 -10.12 -6.90
CA TRP A 242 3.41 -9.23 -6.70
C TRP A 242 3.64 -8.33 -5.47
N LEU A 243 2.88 -7.23 -5.33
CA LEU A 243 3.12 -6.23 -4.30
C LEU A 243 2.89 -6.78 -2.89
N GLY A 244 1.72 -7.37 -2.65
CA GLY A 244 1.35 -7.93 -1.35
C GLY A 244 -0.07 -7.60 -0.92
N LEU A 245 -0.38 -8.00 0.30
CA LEU A 245 -1.61 -7.67 1.01
C LEU A 245 -1.39 -6.43 1.87
N PHE A 246 -2.32 -5.49 1.80
CA PHE A 246 -2.28 -4.24 2.53
C PHE A 246 -3.56 -4.09 3.34
N ILE A 247 -3.42 -3.79 4.63
CA ILE A 247 -4.54 -3.53 5.53
C ILE A 247 -4.34 -2.13 6.12
N HIS A 248 -5.31 -1.26 5.87
CA HIS A 248 -5.35 0.11 6.39
C HIS A 248 -6.39 0.21 7.50
N GLY A 249 -5.92 0.46 8.72
CA GLY A 249 -6.78 0.69 9.88
C GLY A 249 -6.84 2.14 10.33
N LEU A 250 -7.58 2.36 11.42
CA LEU A 250 -7.86 3.66 12.03
C LEU A 250 -7.14 3.88 13.37
N ALA A 251 -6.16 3.04 13.71
CA ALA A 251 -5.40 3.14 14.95
C ALA A 251 -4.31 4.24 14.91
N PRO A 252 -3.73 4.63 16.06
CA PRO A 252 -2.75 5.69 16.11
C PRO A 252 -1.46 5.42 15.31
N VAL A 253 -0.95 6.46 14.66
CA VAL A 253 0.34 6.48 13.97
C VAL A 253 1.04 7.81 14.28
N THR A 254 2.36 7.80 14.53
CA THR A 254 3.08 9.04 14.88
C THR A 254 3.24 10.00 13.71
N THR A 255 3.21 9.48 12.49
CA THR A 255 3.32 10.25 11.26
C THR A 255 2.48 9.57 10.18
N THR A 256 1.52 10.29 9.60
CA THR A 256 0.80 9.83 8.41
C THR A 256 1.79 9.82 7.25
N HIS A 257 2.11 8.64 6.71
CA HIS A 257 2.99 8.53 5.56
C HIS A 257 2.18 8.52 4.26
N PRO A 258 2.75 8.97 3.13
CA PRO A 258 2.15 8.72 1.83
C PRO A 258 1.90 7.22 1.69
N THR A 259 0.64 6.87 1.40
CA THR A 259 0.27 5.48 1.20
C THR A 259 0.98 4.92 -0.02
N ILE A 260 1.45 3.67 0.11
CA ILE A 260 2.15 2.95 -0.97
C ILE A 260 1.25 2.84 -2.21
N ILE A 261 -0.06 2.82 -1.96
CA ILE A 261 -1.11 2.98 -2.95
C ILE A 261 -1.92 4.23 -2.59
N SER A 262 -1.37 5.39 -2.94
CA SER A 262 -1.96 6.73 -2.71
C SER A 262 -3.39 6.88 -3.20
N ASP A 263 -3.76 6.06 -4.18
CA ASP A 263 -5.00 6.17 -4.93
C ASP A 263 -6.23 5.77 -4.09
N TYR A 264 -6.04 5.11 -2.93
CA TYR A 264 -7.11 4.54 -2.10
C TYR A 264 -7.13 5.07 -0.66
N GLY A 265 -6.70 6.32 -0.46
CA GLY A 265 -6.85 7.03 0.81
C GLY A 265 -5.73 6.80 1.82
N GLN A 266 -5.85 7.50 2.96
CA GLN A 266 -4.87 7.46 4.06
C GLN A 266 -5.31 6.47 5.16
N TYR A 267 -4.34 5.91 5.87
CA TYR A 267 -4.55 5.12 7.10
C TYR A 267 -4.22 5.96 8.34
N GLY A 268 -4.67 5.50 9.50
CA GLY A 268 -4.43 6.15 10.78
C GLY A 268 -5.64 6.87 11.32
N GLY A 269 -5.65 7.04 12.63
CA GLY A 269 -6.72 7.70 13.38
C GLY A 269 -6.42 7.66 14.86
N ALA A 270 -7.47 7.67 15.69
CA ALA A 270 -7.37 7.60 17.14
C ALA A 270 -7.91 6.29 17.73
N ASP A 271 -8.42 5.38 16.89
CA ASP A 271 -9.11 4.18 17.35
C ASP A 271 -8.16 3.01 17.54
N GLU A 272 -7.59 2.89 18.74
CA GLU A 272 -6.72 1.77 19.12
C GLU A 272 -7.40 0.40 19.03
N ALA A 273 -8.73 0.34 19.02
CA ALA A 273 -9.52 -0.89 18.99
C ALA A 273 -10.10 -1.18 17.59
N ASP A 274 -9.70 -0.41 16.56
CA ASP A 274 -10.15 -0.60 15.18
C ASP A 274 -10.03 -2.07 14.73
N ASP A 275 -11.07 -2.53 14.02
CA ASP A 275 -11.25 -3.90 13.58
C ASP A 275 -11.36 -3.93 12.04
N SER A 276 -10.23 -4.26 11.40
CA SER A 276 -10.11 -4.46 9.96
C SER A 276 -10.42 -5.91 9.54
N GLY A 277 -10.88 -6.76 10.46
CA GLY A 277 -11.26 -8.17 10.23
C GLY A 277 -10.26 -9.19 10.78
N SER A 278 -10.09 -10.32 10.06
CA SER A 278 -9.31 -11.47 10.52
C SER A 278 -8.46 -12.11 9.41
N LEU A 279 -7.23 -12.49 9.77
CA LEU A 279 -6.39 -13.43 9.02
C LEU A 279 -6.05 -14.61 9.93
N LYS A 280 -6.50 -15.81 9.57
CA LYS A 280 -6.24 -17.05 10.30
C LYS A 280 -5.82 -18.17 9.35
N TYR A 281 -4.69 -18.84 9.61
CA TYR A 281 -4.13 -19.88 8.72
C TYR A 281 -4.01 -19.40 7.28
N VAL A 282 -3.24 -18.33 7.10
CA VAL A 282 -3.04 -17.66 5.81
C VAL A 282 -1.57 -17.76 5.39
N GLU A 283 -1.33 -18.27 4.18
CA GLU A 283 -0.05 -18.16 3.50
C GLU A 283 -0.03 -16.95 2.57
N ILE A 284 1.04 -16.15 2.65
CA ILE A 284 1.35 -15.07 1.71
C ILE A 284 2.70 -15.39 1.07
N ALA A 285 2.65 -15.96 -0.12
CA ALA A 285 3.81 -16.46 -0.84
C ALA A 285 4.24 -15.51 -1.98
N TYR A 286 5.56 -15.37 -2.15
CA TYR A 286 6.18 -14.72 -3.31
C TYR A 286 5.83 -13.24 -3.54
N ALA A 287 5.26 -12.58 -2.54
CA ALA A 287 4.91 -11.16 -2.55
C ALA A 287 6.12 -10.23 -2.31
N GLY A 288 5.90 -8.93 -2.10
CA GLY A 288 6.95 -7.96 -1.75
C GLY A 288 7.66 -7.35 -2.95
N ALA A 289 6.95 -7.11 -4.05
CA ALA A 289 7.47 -6.43 -5.22
C ALA A 289 7.81 -4.95 -4.94
N GLN A 290 8.79 -4.40 -5.65
CA GLN A 290 9.21 -3.01 -5.49
C GLN A 290 8.24 -2.06 -6.19
N VAL A 291 7.72 -1.07 -5.46
CA VAL A 291 6.96 0.04 -6.06
C VAL A 291 7.94 1.04 -6.68
N THR A 292 7.96 1.12 -8.01
CA THR A 292 8.70 2.15 -8.74
C THR A 292 7.81 3.37 -8.96
N SER A 293 7.90 4.39 -8.10
CA SER A 293 7.34 5.71 -8.41
C SER A 293 8.30 6.46 -9.35
N GLY A 294 7.79 7.09 -10.41
CA GLY A 294 8.58 7.79 -11.44
C GLY A 294 9.37 9.03 -10.96
N THR A 295 9.34 9.38 -9.68
CA THR A 295 10.12 10.46 -9.08
C THR A 295 11.18 9.90 -8.14
N SER A 296 12.45 10.12 -8.49
CA SER A 296 13.65 9.60 -7.84
C SER A 296 13.95 10.13 -6.42
N THR A 297 13.00 10.79 -5.75
CA THR A 297 13.18 11.42 -4.43
C THR A 297 12.19 10.98 -3.37
N ALA A 298 11.18 10.18 -3.70
CA ALA A 298 10.46 9.44 -2.68
C ALA A 298 11.40 8.32 -2.18
N ALA A 299 11.87 8.42 -0.94
CA ALA A 299 12.53 7.31 -0.28
C ALA A 299 11.72 6.05 -0.58
N ALA A 300 12.36 5.03 -1.18
CA ALA A 300 11.73 3.75 -1.50
C ALA A 300 10.88 3.33 -0.30
N LEU A 301 9.56 3.47 -0.41
CA LEU A 301 8.66 3.10 0.68
C LEU A 301 8.93 1.62 0.92
N VAL A 302 9.31 1.29 2.15
CA VAL A 302 9.51 -0.11 2.50
C VAL A 302 8.15 -0.79 2.44
N ASN A 303 8.06 -1.82 1.59
CA ASN A 303 6.87 -2.66 1.46
C ASN A 303 7.18 -4.05 2.02
N GLY A 304 6.19 -4.66 2.65
CA GLY A 304 6.17 -6.06 3.02
C GLY A 304 5.38 -6.91 2.03
N ALA A 305 5.46 -8.23 2.16
CA ALA A 305 4.45 -9.14 1.63
C ALA A 305 3.09 -8.91 2.30
N LEU A 306 3.12 -8.71 3.62
CA LEU A 306 1.99 -8.25 4.43
C LEU A 306 2.30 -6.84 4.96
N ASN A 307 1.37 -5.91 4.78
CA ASN A 307 1.51 -4.52 5.19
C ASN A 307 0.37 -4.17 6.14
N LEU A 308 0.72 -3.88 7.39
CA LEU A 308 -0.21 -3.53 8.46
C LEU A 308 -0.03 -2.04 8.76
N ASN A 309 -0.91 -1.22 8.22
CA ASN A 309 -0.81 0.23 8.36
C ASN A 309 -1.90 0.73 9.31
N ALA A 310 -1.50 1.20 10.49
CA ALA A 310 -2.40 1.67 11.54
C ALA A 310 -3.53 0.67 11.90
N VAL A 311 -3.23 -0.62 11.85
CA VAL A 311 -4.21 -1.66 12.17
C VAL A 311 -4.43 -1.70 13.69
N GLY A 312 -5.70 -1.68 14.09
CA GLY A 312 -6.12 -1.68 15.50
C GLY A 312 -6.07 -3.06 16.15
N SER A 313 -6.19 -3.05 17.48
CA SER A 313 -6.13 -4.24 18.32
C SER A 313 -7.40 -5.11 18.28
N GLY A 314 -8.48 -4.63 17.63
CA GLY A 314 -9.67 -5.42 17.33
C GLY A 314 -9.47 -6.41 16.18
N THR A 315 -8.48 -6.15 15.31
CA THR A 315 -8.14 -7.02 14.17
C THR A 315 -7.44 -8.29 14.65
N GLN A 316 -7.86 -9.46 14.16
CA GLN A 316 -7.32 -10.76 14.57
C GLN A 316 -6.30 -11.30 13.57
N LEU A 317 -5.04 -11.44 13.98
CA LEU A 317 -3.96 -11.98 13.15
C LEU A 317 -3.32 -13.20 13.82
N GLU A 318 -3.66 -14.39 13.35
CA GLU A 318 -3.21 -15.66 13.91
C GLU A 318 -2.75 -16.66 12.84
N HIS A 319 -1.67 -17.42 13.07
CA HIS A 319 -1.18 -18.44 12.13
C HIS A 319 -0.95 -17.88 10.71
N ILE A 320 -0.03 -16.93 10.60
CA ILE A 320 0.33 -16.33 9.32
C ILE A 320 1.69 -16.88 8.89
N TYR A 321 1.76 -17.39 7.67
CA TYR A 321 2.99 -17.84 7.03
C TYR A 321 3.34 -16.91 5.85
N VAL A 322 4.51 -16.28 5.89
CA VAL A 322 5.03 -15.49 4.78
C VAL A 322 6.18 -16.24 4.14
N ASN A 323 5.97 -16.69 2.91
CA ASN A 323 6.89 -17.55 2.18
C ASN A 323 7.64 -16.75 1.11
N ARG A 324 8.95 -16.61 1.26
CA ARG A 324 9.86 -16.03 0.25
C ARG A 324 9.41 -14.67 -0.29
N SER A 325 9.30 -13.66 0.58
CA SER A 325 9.05 -12.27 0.14
C SER A 325 10.23 -11.69 -0.65
N GLY A 326 9.95 -10.80 -1.61
CA GLY A 326 10.93 -10.20 -2.52
C GLY A 326 11.88 -9.14 -1.95
N THR A 327 12.77 -8.67 -2.83
CA THR A 327 13.91 -7.78 -2.54
C THR A 327 13.56 -6.38 -2.00
N SER A 328 12.28 -5.96 -2.02
CA SER A 328 11.84 -4.66 -1.49
C SER A 328 11.67 -4.61 0.05
N ARG A 329 12.17 -5.67 0.70
CA ARG A 329 12.87 -5.68 2.00
C ARG A 329 12.07 -6.05 3.24
N THR A 330 10.87 -6.62 3.15
CA THR A 330 10.18 -7.11 4.35
C THR A 330 9.21 -8.27 4.08
N GLY A 331 9.13 -9.26 4.98
CA GLY A 331 8.00 -10.18 5.04
C GLY A 331 6.76 -9.44 5.55
N VAL A 332 6.81 -8.96 6.79
CA VAL A 332 5.73 -8.18 7.43
C VAL A 332 6.20 -6.75 7.75
N SER A 333 5.56 -5.76 7.15
CA SER A 333 5.81 -4.33 7.39
C SER A 333 4.67 -3.74 8.24
N ILE A 334 5.02 -3.13 9.37
CA ILE A 334 4.06 -2.51 10.29
C ILE A 334 4.33 -1.01 10.41
N SER A 335 3.31 -0.19 10.16
CA SER A 335 3.39 1.27 10.26
C SER A 335 2.35 1.78 11.26
N GLY A 336 2.77 2.08 12.49
CA GLY A 336 1.85 2.47 13.56
C GLY A 336 0.91 1.34 13.98
N GLY A 337 -0.16 1.70 14.67
CA GLY A 337 -1.20 0.78 15.12
C GLY A 337 -0.87 0.00 16.40
N THR A 338 -1.84 -0.80 16.81
CA THR A 338 -1.89 -1.55 18.08
C THR A 338 -2.19 -3.04 17.85
N VAL A 339 -2.27 -3.47 16.59
CA VAL A 339 -2.57 -4.86 16.19
C VAL A 339 -1.66 -5.85 16.90
N LYS A 340 -2.24 -6.98 17.32
CA LYS A 340 -1.55 -8.05 18.00
C LYS A 340 -1.45 -9.26 17.07
N ILE A 341 -0.32 -9.97 17.09
CA ILE A 341 -0.05 -11.08 16.16
C ILE A 341 0.41 -12.31 16.93
N LYS A 342 -0.31 -13.43 16.79
CA LYS A 342 0.06 -14.71 17.41
C LYS A 342 0.41 -15.72 16.32
N TYR A 343 1.51 -16.45 16.46
CA TYR A 343 1.95 -17.45 15.46
C TYR A 343 2.25 -16.83 14.09
N LEU A 344 3.39 -16.13 13.99
CA LEU A 344 3.88 -15.54 12.75
C LEU A 344 5.16 -16.23 12.31
N PHE A 345 5.13 -16.88 11.16
CA PHE A 345 6.30 -17.50 10.56
C PHE A 345 6.65 -16.81 9.25
N VAL A 346 7.88 -16.29 9.15
CA VAL A 346 8.42 -15.69 7.93
C VAL A 346 9.62 -16.49 7.46
N ASP A 347 9.46 -17.22 6.36
CA ASP A 347 10.52 -18.05 5.80
C ASP A 347 11.18 -17.39 4.59
N SER A 348 12.51 -17.32 4.68
CA SER A 348 13.41 -16.94 3.60
C SER A 348 13.05 -15.62 2.92
N PRO A 349 12.79 -14.53 3.69
CA PRO A 349 12.55 -13.23 3.10
C PRO A 349 13.83 -12.72 2.44
N GLN A 350 13.73 -12.14 1.25
CA GLN A 350 14.85 -11.45 0.58
C GLN A 350 15.09 -10.04 1.17
N GLY A 351 14.92 -9.91 2.49
CA GLY A 351 14.77 -8.65 3.20
C GLY A 351 14.79 -8.82 4.72
N ARG A 352 13.98 -8.00 5.38
CA ARG A 352 13.65 -8.18 6.79
C ARG A 352 12.55 -9.21 6.94
N ALA A 353 12.51 -9.96 8.03
CA ALA A 353 11.34 -10.78 8.30
C ALA A 353 10.18 -9.91 8.80
N LEU A 354 10.48 -9.01 9.74
CA LEU A 354 9.55 -8.02 10.27
C LEU A 354 10.22 -6.64 10.38
N LEU A 355 9.52 -5.62 9.91
CA LEU A 355 9.84 -4.20 10.11
C LEU A 355 8.70 -3.54 10.86
N TRP A 356 9.02 -2.72 11.86
CA TRP A 356 8.07 -1.70 12.33
C TRP A 356 8.65 -0.30 12.30
N LYS A 357 7.74 0.66 12.16
CA LYS A 357 7.97 2.10 12.19
C LYS A 357 6.73 2.83 12.70
N ALA A 358 6.82 4.15 12.80
CA ALA A 358 5.69 5.05 12.99
C ALA A 358 4.86 4.79 14.28
N GLY A 359 5.52 4.28 15.31
CA GLY A 359 4.93 4.12 16.65
C GLY A 359 4.03 2.92 16.86
N TYR A 360 4.27 1.83 16.12
CA TYR A 360 3.65 0.55 16.44
C TYR A 360 3.81 0.19 17.92
N SER A 361 2.72 -0.20 18.58
CA SER A 361 2.65 -0.46 20.02
C SER A 361 1.86 -1.72 20.39
N GLY A 362 1.76 -2.68 19.46
CA GLY A 362 1.06 -3.95 19.67
C GLY A 362 1.90 -5.07 20.33
N LEU A 363 1.32 -6.27 20.37
CA LEU A 363 1.92 -7.46 20.99
C LEU A 363 2.19 -8.55 19.95
N ILE A 364 3.32 -9.22 20.03
CA ILE A 364 3.66 -10.34 19.12
C ILE A 364 4.13 -11.56 19.92
N GLN A 365 3.52 -12.72 19.70
CA GLN A 365 3.93 -13.98 20.33
C GLN A 365 4.14 -15.10 19.31
N PHE A 366 5.16 -15.92 19.54
CA PHE A 366 5.52 -17.04 18.68
C PHE A 366 5.90 -16.55 17.28
N PHE A 367 7.00 -15.80 17.20
CA PHE A 367 7.55 -15.31 15.96
C PHE A 367 8.75 -16.15 15.51
N VAL A 368 8.71 -16.62 14.28
CA VAL A 368 9.80 -17.39 13.66
C VAL A 368 10.29 -16.66 12.41
N ALA A 369 11.60 -16.56 12.27
CA ALA A 369 12.24 -16.13 11.04
C ALA A 369 13.37 -17.10 10.65
N THR A 370 13.32 -17.60 9.41
CA THR A 370 14.36 -18.45 8.81
C THR A 370 14.95 -17.79 7.58
N TYR A 371 16.22 -18.06 7.29
CA TYR A 371 16.90 -17.60 6.09
C TYR A 371 17.61 -18.77 5.41
N SER A 372 17.09 -19.30 4.29
CA SER A 372 17.74 -20.40 3.57
C SER A 372 18.77 -19.95 2.52
N ASP A 373 18.55 -18.79 1.89
CA ASP A 373 19.31 -18.33 0.72
C ASP A 373 20.11 -17.06 1.03
N ASP A 374 21.20 -16.76 0.31
CA ASP A 374 21.86 -15.44 0.36
C ASP A 374 21.12 -14.47 -0.55
N PRO A 375 20.33 -13.52 -0.01
CA PRO A 375 19.50 -12.69 -0.84
C PRO A 375 20.25 -11.49 -1.47
N GLY A 376 21.54 -11.26 -1.19
CA GLY A 376 22.37 -10.22 -1.86
C GLY A 376 22.24 -8.74 -1.40
N GLY A 377 22.00 -8.45 -0.11
CA GLY A 377 21.57 -7.14 0.43
C GLY A 377 21.53 -7.07 1.97
N ALA A 378 20.91 -6.05 2.58
CA ALA A 378 20.94 -5.84 4.05
C ALA A 378 19.76 -6.53 4.75
N TYR A 379 20.03 -7.64 5.44
CA TYR A 379 19.00 -8.55 5.99
C TYR A 379 18.97 -8.51 7.52
N THR A 380 17.78 -8.44 8.09
CA THR A 380 17.59 -8.37 9.54
C THR A 380 16.26 -9.01 9.87
N ALA A 381 16.22 -10.06 10.68
CA ALA A 381 14.96 -10.71 11.02
C ALA A 381 13.96 -9.71 11.62
N ILE A 382 14.38 -8.95 12.64
CA ILE A 382 13.56 -7.94 13.30
C ILE A 382 14.27 -6.59 13.21
N ASP A 383 13.70 -5.63 12.49
CA ASP A 383 14.25 -4.28 12.34
C ASP A 383 13.26 -3.22 12.84
N GLY A 384 13.69 -2.40 13.79
CA GLY A 384 12.87 -1.38 14.42
C GLY A 384 13.36 0.03 14.13
N TYR A 385 12.48 0.89 13.60
CA TYR A 385 12.79 2.29 13.30
C TYR A 385 12.25 3.26 14.35
N GLY A 386 12.94 4.40 14.45
CA GLY A 386 12.70 5.46 15.42
C GLY A 386 11.26 5.97 15.45
N ASN A 387 10.87 6.49 16.62
CA ASN A 387 9.49 6.84 16.95
C ASN A 387 9.38 8.31 17.38
N VAL A 388 8.69 9.14 16.59
CA VAL A 388 8.47 10.57 16.92
C VAL A 388 7.11 10.73 17.60
N GLY A 389 6.96 10.27 18.85
CA GLY A 389 5.69 10.47 19.58
C GLY A 389 5.62 9.81 20.96
N ALA A 390 4.56 10.14 21.71
CA ALA A 390 4.26 9.60 23.03
C ALA A 390 3.55 8.23 23.00
N LEU A 391 3.46 7.59 21.82
CA LEU A 391 2.85 6.26 21.67
C LEU A 391 3.69 5.19 22.39
N GLY A 392 3.05 4.06 22.67
CA GLY A 392 3.64 2.91 23.38
C GLY A 392 4.80 2.25 22.62
N PHE A 393 5.17 1.05 23.05
CA PHE A 393 6.21 0.24 22.42
C PHE A 393 5.71 -1.18 22.19
N PRO A 394 6.18 -1.87 21.14
CA PRO A 394 5.78 -3.23 20.91
C PRO A 394 6.46 -4.17 21.91
N VAL A 395 5.74 -5.23 22.27
CA VAL A 395 6.25 -6.29 23.15
C VAL A 395 6.22 -7.62 22.41
N PHE A 396 7.38 -8.26 22.34
CA PHE A 396 7.57 -9.57 21.74
C PHE A 396 7.85 -10.61 22.82
N SER A 397 7.25 -11.79 22.67
CA SER A 397 7.63 -12.97 23.45
C SER A 397 7.72 -14.20 22.58
N ASN A 398 8.61 -15.13 22.95
CA ASN A 398 8.78 -16.42 22.27
C ASN A 398 9.18 -16.21 20.81
N VAL A 399 10.47 -15.93 20.61
CA VAL A 399 11.04 -15.59 19.30
C VAL A 399 12.12 -16.60 18.93
N SER A 400 12.10 -17.07 17.69
CA SER A 400 13.10 -17.98 17.12
C SER A 400 13.64 -17.40 15.81
N ILE A 401 14.94 -17.10 15.77
CA ILE A 401 15.59 -16.57 14.58
C ILE A 401 16.73 -17.49 14.17
N GLN A 402 16.56 -18.16 13.03
CA GLN A 402 17.59 -18.95 12.40
C GLN A 402 18.10 -18.24 11.14
N GLY A 403 19.33 -17.74 11.18
CA GLY A 403 20.05 -17.35 9.98
C GLY A 403 20.56 -18.57 9.20
N GLY A 404 20.87 -18.40 7.91
CA GLY A 404 21.47 -19.44 7.08
C GLY A 404 22.99 -19.29 6.90
N GLY A 405 23.67 -18.62 7.83
CA GLY A 405 25.11 -18.40 7.79
C GLY A 405 25.57 -17.37 6.74
N GLN A 406 24.65 -16.65 6.12
CA GLN A 406 24.96 -15.69 5.04
C GLN A 406 25.60 -14.42 5.59
N THR A 407 26.59 -13.88 4.89
CA THR A 407 27.45 -12.78 5.38
C THR A 407 26.72 -11.48 5.74
N ASN A 408 25.49 -11.27 5.25
CA ASN A 408 24.74 -10.02 5.41
C ASN A 408 23.45 -10.12 6.25
N THR A 409 23.22 -11.24 6.95
CA THR A 409 22.04 -11.44 7.82
C THR A 409 22.31 -11.04 9.27
N ARG A 410 21.39 -10.29 9.88
CA ARG A 410 21.35 -9.95 11.32
C ARG A 410 20.13 -10.59 11.96
N GLY A 411 20.19 -10.85 13.27
CA GLY A 411 19.01 -11.25 14.01
C GLY A 411 18.10 -10.05 14.24
N ILE A 412 18.41 -9.26 15.26
CA ILE A 412 17.60 -8.11 15.67
C ILE A 412 18.43 -6.84 15.56
N ARG A 413 17.85 -5.80 14.95
CA ARG A 413 18.42 -4.45 14.91
C ARG A 413 17.40 -3.41 15.38
N ILE A 414 17.73 -2.70 16.44
CA ILE A 414 16.92 -1.59 16.96
C ILE A 414 17.65 -0.28 16.69
N ARG A 415 17.06 0.59 15.88
CA ARG A 415 17.75 1.75 15.32
C ARG A 415 17.50 3.03 16.12
N ASP A 416 18.53 3.86 16.16
CA ASP A 416 18.48 5.26 16.60
C ASP A 416 18.70 6.18 15.40
N GLU A 417 17.87 6.03 14.37
CA GLU A 417 18.06 6.80 13.15
C GLU A 417 17.46 8.20 13.29
N SER A 418 18.33 9.21 13.17
CA SER A 418 17.98 10.59 12.81
C SER A 418 18.09 10.79 11.29
N SER A 419 17.33 10.04 10.48
CA SER A 419 17.40 10.12 9.00
C SER A 419 16.52 11.24 8.40
N GLY A 420 16.36 12.36 9.13
CA GLY A 420 15.60 13.54 8.71
C GLY A 420 14.07 13.38 8.75
N VAL A 421 13.54 12.17 8.54
CA VAL A 421 12.10 11.82 8.64
C VAL A 421 11.76 11.12 9.96
N TYR A 422 12.71 10.35 10.50
CA TYR A 422 12.58 9.70 11.82
C TYR A 422 13.52 10.41 12.79
N THR A 423 13.02 10.75 13.98
CA THR A 423 13.79 11.33 15.08
C THR A 423 13.50 10.56 16.37
N GLY A 424 14.54 10.26 17.16
CA GLY A 424 14.43 9.46 18.38
C GLY A 424 14.54 7.94 18.16
N GLY A 425 15.10 7.23 19.14
CA GLY A 425 15.34 5.79 19.08
C GLY A 425 14.07 4.94 19.08
N ALA A 426 14.10 3.83 18.33
CA ALA A 426 13.05 2.82 18.38
C ALA A 426 12.95 2.23 19.80
N LYS A 427 11.71 1.98 20.25
CA LYS A 427 11.42 1.35 21.54
C LYS A 427 10.93 -0.08 21.32
N VAL A 428 11.28 -1.00 22.22
CA VAL A 428 10.77 -2.39 22.19
C VAL A 428 11.06 -3.11 23.51
N ARG A 429 10.27 -4.13 23.84
CA ARG A 429 10.63 -5.18 24.81
C ARG A 429 10.56 -6.54 24.13
N ILE A 430 11.62 -7.34 24.23
CA ILE A 430 11.68 -8.70 23.65
C ILE A 430 12.09 -9.69 24.74
N TYR A 431 11.29 -10.74 24.90
CA TYR A 431 11.51 -11.79 25.89
C TYR A 431 11.56 -13.17 25.22
N ASN A 432 12.18 -14.14 25.88
CA ASN A 432 12.16 -15.54 25.47
C ASN A 432 12.61 -15.74 24.02
N CYS A 433 13.68 -15.04 23.62
CA CYS A 433 14.18 -15.05 22.26
C CYS A 433 15.41 -15.96 22.14
N TRP A 434 15.49 -16.74 21.07
CA TRP A 434 16.75 -17.29 20.63
C TRP A 434 17.14 -16.89 19.21
N ILE A 435 18.45 -16.70 19.00
CA ILE A 435 19.03 -16.25 17.73
C ILE A 435 20.30 -17.04 17.43
N ASN A 436 20.35 -17.67 16.25
CA ASN A 436 21.49 -18.45 15.81
C ASN A 436 21.76 -18.29 14.30
N GLY A 437 23.03 -18.44 13.90
CA GLY A 437 23.41 -18.63 12.51
C GLY A 437 23.34 -17.39 11.62
N THR A 438 23.30 -16.17 12.18
CA THR A 438 23.33 -14.93 11.37
C THR A 438 24.77 -14.56 11.00
N GLY A 439 25.05 -14.03 9.80
CA GLY A 439 26.43 -13.67 9.42
C GLY A 439 26.92 -12.30 9.93
N ASN A 440 26.03 -11.49 10.47
CA ASN A 440 26.29 -10.27 11.24
C ASN A 440 25.75 -10.46 12.68
N PRO A 441 25.80 -9.44 13.56
CA PRO A 441 25.40 -9.64 14.94
C PRO A 441 24.00 -10.20 15.15
N GLY A 442 23.87 -11.08 16.15
CA GLY A 442 22.59 -11.65 16.56
C GLY A 442 21.67 -10.56 17.11
N LEU A 443 22.18 -9.71 18.00
CA LEU A 443 21.49 -8.53 18.51
C LEU A 443 22.35 -7.28 18.40
N ARG A 444 21.78 -6.24 17.78
CA ARG A 444 22.37 -4.91 17.68
C ARG A 444 21.35 -3.85 18.10
N THR A 445 21.73 -3.01 19.04
CA THR A 445 20.95 -1.82 19.38
C THR A 445 21.80 -0.59 19.18
N ASP A 446 21.37 0.26 18.24
CA ASP A 446 21.92 1.59 18.06
C ASP A 446 21.19 2.59 19.00
N ALA A 447 19.97 2.24 19.45
CA ALA A 447 19.16 3.00 20.41
C ALA A 447 19.65 2.87 21.86
N THR A 448 19.57 3.97 22.61
CA THR A 448 20.12 4.08 23.97
C THR A 448 19.07 4.07 25.08
N ASN A 449 17.79 4.33 24.79
CA ASN A 449 16.70 4.38 25.77
C ASN A 449 15.52 3.50 25.35
N ASP A 450 14.81 2.89 26.32
CA ASP A 450 13.58 2.11 26.11
C ASP A 450 13.69 0.91 25.15
N VAL A 451 14.84 0.23 25.17
CA VAL A 451 15.03 -1.06 24.52
C VAL A 451 15.40 -2.09 25.58
N LEU A 452 14.74 -3.25 25.55
CA LEU A 452 15.12 -4.40 26.38
C LEU A 452 15.02 -5.68 25.55
N VAL A 453 16.07 -6.51 25.66
CA VAL A 453 16.02 -7.92 25.30
C VAL A 453 16.44 -8.72 26.53
N ALA A 454 15.59 -9.63 26.98
CA ALA A 454 15.80 -10.40 28.20
C ALA A 454 15.38 -11.87 28.02
N HIS A 455 15.80 -12.73 28.95
CA HIS A 455 15.49 -14.16 28.97
C HIS A 455 15.80 -14.83 27.63
N SER A 456 17.00 -14.59 27.08
CA SER A 456 17.32 -14.97 25.70
C SER A 456 18.58 -15.83 25.57
N ARG A 457 18.66 -16.56 24.45
CA ARG A 457 19.81 -17.39 24.03
C ARG A 457 20.35 -16.89 22.69
N ILE A 458 21.52 -16.29 22.67
CA ILE A 458 22.08 -15.71 21.44
C ILE A 458 23.49 -16.26 21.24
N TRP A 459 23.66 -17.13 20.24
CA TRP A 459 24.93 -17.83 20.00
C TRP A 459 25.20 -18.03 18.50
N GLY A 460 26.46 -18.25 18.14
CA GLY A 460 26.81 -18.68 16.78
C GLY A 460 26.57 -17.62 15.70
N ASN A 461 26.57 -16.34 16.06
CA ASN A 461 26.29 -15.23 15.14
C ASN A 461 27.57 -14.44 14.80
N GLY A 462 27.71 -14.00 13.55
CA GLY A 462 28.79 -13.15 13.06
C GLY A 462 30.18 -13.79 13.03
N SER A 463 31.12 -13.17 12.32
CA SER A 463 32.53 -13.53 12.40
C SER A 463 33.09 -13.17 13.79
N GLY A 464 33.59 -14.17 14.52
CA GLY A 464 34.08 -13.98 15.88
C GLY A 464 32.99 -13.96 16.97
N ASN A 465 31.83 -14.59 16.74
CA ASN A 465 30.77 -14.76 17.74
C ASN A 465 30.19 -13.43 18.25
N GLN A 466 29.85 -12.53 17.31
CA GLN A 466 29.22 -11.24 17.54
C GLN A 466 27.75 -11.37 17.97
N ASN A 467 27.48 -12.06 19.08
CA ASN A 467 26.12 -12.24 19.58
C ASN A 467 25.46 -10.92 19.97
N PHE A 468 26.23 -10.02 20.59
CA PHE A 468 25.77 -8.72 21.05
C PHE A 468 26.70 -7.63 20.51
N HIS A 469 26.12 -6.56 19.95
CA HIS A 469 26.86 -5.44 19.37
C HIS A 469 26.29 -4.09 19.81
N SER A 470 27.13 -3.05 19.85
CA SER A 470 26.75 -1.70 20.29
C SER A 470 26.23 -1.72 21.73
N SER A 471 25.13 -1.01 22.03
CA SER A 471 24.55 -0.95 23.38
C SER A 471 24.04 -2.31 23.87
N ALA A 472 23.79 -3.26 22.96
CA ALA A 472 23.33 -4.60 23.30
C ALA A 472 24.35 -5.41 24.11
N SER A 473 25.63 -5.07 24.05
CA SER A 473 26.69 -5.75 24.83
C SER A 473 26.45 -5.68 26.35
N SER A 474 25.70 -4.66 26.82
CA SER A 474 25.32 -4.55 28.23
C SER A 474 24.37 -5.66 28.69
N TYR A 475 23.55 -6.22 27.77
CA TYR A 475 22.51 -7.19 28.09
C TYR A 475 23.03 -8.58 28.48
N ASN A 476 24.29 -8.89 28.19
CA ASN A 476 24.93 -10.17 28.52
C ASN A 476 26.28 -9.97 29.23
N SER A 477 26.42 -8.87 29.97
CA SER A 477 27.58 -8.64 30.84
C SER A 477 27.49 -9.51 32.12
N SER A 478 28.61 -9.74 32.80
CA SER A 478 28.66 -10.53 34.04
C SER A 478 27.80 -9.98 35.19
N ALA A 479 27.41 -8.71 35.11
CA ALA A 479 26.52 -8.04 36.06
C ALA A 479 25.07 -7.87 35.53
N SER A 480 24.74 -8.45 34.37
CA SER A 480 23.44 -8.27 33.73
C SER A 480 22.30 -8.99 34.47
N PRO A 481 21.20 -8.29 34.82
CA PRO A 481 20.04 -8.91 35.47
C PRO A 481 19.06 -9.53 34.46
N TYR A 482 19.33 -9.48 33.16
CA TYR A 482 18.35 -9.78 32.11
C TYR A 482 18.29 -11.26 31.70
N PHE A 483 19.00 -12.15 32.38
CA PHE A 483 18.99 -13.62 32.14
C PHE A 483 19.30 -14.05 30.70
N ASN A 484 20.07 -13.23 29.98
CA ASN A 484 20.60 -13.60 28.67
C ASN A 484 21.86 -14.45 28.83
N ASN A 485 22.10 -15.37 27.91
CA ASN A 485 23.40 -16.03 27.76
C ASN A 485 23.60 -16.56 26.33
N THR A 486 24.76 -17.19 26.11
CA THR A 486 25.16 -17.75 24.81
C THR A 486 25.11 -19.28 24.79
N THR A 487 24.42 -19.92 25.73
CA THR A 487 24.26 -21.37 25.74
C THR A 487 23.38 -21.79 24.57
N PRO A 488 23.83 -22.71 23.69
CA PRO A 488 23.03 -23.16 22.57
C PRO A 488 21.74 -23.84 22.99
N VAL A 489 20.65 -23.56 22.26
CA VAL A 489 19.41 -24.36 22.32
C VAL A 489 19.55 -25.52 21.33
N THR A 490 19.04 -26.70 21.68
CA THR A 490 18.94 -27.81 20.73
C THR A 490 17.87 -27.50 19.69
N ILE A 491 18.30 -27.36 18.43
CA ILE A 491 17.43 -27.05 17.30
C ILE A 491 17.24 -28.29 16.43
N THR A 492 16.00 -28.53 16.05
CA THR A 492 15.57 -29.53 15.07
C THR A 492 14.89 -28.83 13.90
N GLU A 493 15.00 -29.41 12.70
CA GLU A 493 14.41 -28.85 11.47
C GLU A 493 14.75 -27.36 11.22
N GLY A 494 15.93 -26.93 11.68
CA GLY A 494 16.44 -25.57 11.49
C GLY A 494 15.86 -24.50 12.41
N TYR A 495 14.64 -24.64 12.93
CA TYR A 495 14.00 -23.57 13.73
C TYR A 495 13.13 -24.04 14.91
N LYS A 496 13.03 -25.35 15.15
CA LYS A 496 12.23 -25.91 16.26
C LYS A 496 13.13 -26.20 17.44
N GLY A 497 12.88 -25.57 18.58
CA GLY A 497 13.71 -25.73 19.76
C GLY A 497 13.39 -24.72 20.84
N VAL A 498 13.39 -25.21 22.09
CA VAL A 498 13.07 -24.41 23.28
C VAL A 498 14.04 -24.68 24.44
N ASP A 499 14.19 -23.72 25.34
CA ASP A 499 14.92 -23.86 26.60
C ASP A 499 14.10 -23.27 27.76
N THR A 500 13.88 -24.05 28.83
CA THR A 500 13.10 -23.62 29.99
C THR A 500 13.93 -22.90 31.04
N ASN A 501 15.26 -23.01 31.01
CA ASN A 501 16.12 -22.44 32.03
C ASN A 501 16.12 -20.91 31.95
N GLY A 502 15.66 -20.24 33.00
CA GLY A 502 15.63 -18.77 33.05
C GLY A 502 14.67 -18.15 32.03
N ALA A 503 13.68 -18.89 31.54
CA ALA A 503 12.58 -18.34 30.75
C ALA A 503 11.62 -17.53 31.63
N LEU A 504 10.95 -16.54 31.03
CA LEU A 504 9.85 -15.79 31.65
C LEU A 504 8.52 -16.45 31.26
N ASP A 505 7.50 -16.43 32.13
CA ASP A 505 6.14 -16.76 31.69
C ASP A 505 5.48 -15.50 31.09
N PRO A 506 5.16 -15.47 29.78
CA PRO A 506 4.71 -14.26 29.10
C PRO A 506 3.39 -13.68 29.62
N VAL A 507 2.55 -14.49 30.29
CA VAL A 507 1.31 -14.02 30.93
C VAL A 507 1.58 -12.98 32.04
N THR A 508 2.81 -12.91 32.55
CA THR A 508 3.24 -11.89 33.52
C THR A 508 3.50 -10.53 32.88
N LEU A 509 3.65 -10.47 31.55
CA LEU A 509 3.82 -9.23 30.79
C LEU A 509 2.47 -8.60 30.43
N ASP A 510 1.54 -9.42 29.93
CA ASP A 510 0.18 -9.05 29.55
C ASP A 510 -0.69 -10.31 29.45
N SER A 511 -1.97 -10.23 29.83
CA SER A 511 -2.91 -11.37 29.79
C SER A 511 -3.25 -11.88 28.39
N TRP A 512 -2.94 -11.12 27.33
CA TRP A 512 -3.15 -11.54 25.94
C TRP A 512 -2.18 -12.65 25.51
N PHE A 513 -0.99 -12.71 26.11
CA PHE A 513 -0.03 -13.76 25.83
C PHE A 513 -0.54 -15.12 26.33
N SER A 514 -0.26 -16.18 25.57
CA SER A 514 -0.45 -17.55 26.01
C SER A 514 0.68 -17.97 26.97
N PRO A 515 0.44 -18.88 27.94
CA PRO A 515 1.50 -19.45 28.76
C PRO A 515 2.56 -20.13 27.88
N ALA A 516 3.81 -19.72 28.05
CA ALA A 516 4.95 -20.29 27.35
C ALA A 516 6.24 -20.04 28.14
N PRO A 517 6.43 -20.73 29.27
CA PRO A 517 7.58 -20.56 30.17
C PRO A 517 8.85 -21.21 29.60
N TYR A 518 9.17 -20.87 28.35
CA TYR A 518 10.33 -21.34 27.61
C TYR A 518 10.83 -20.26 26.64
N ILE A 519 12.13 -20.29 26.35
CA ILE A 519 12.80 -19.46 25.35
C ILE A 519 12.63 -20.12 23.99
N GLY A 520 12.24 -19.37 22.97
CA GLY A 520 11.94 -19.87 21.63
C GLY A 520 10.46 -19.85 21.29
N ALA A 521 10.16 -19.93 20.00
CA ALA A 521 8.81 -19.82 19.44
C ALA A 521 8.15 -21.17 19.16
N VAL A 522 8.92 -22.21 18.83
CA VAL A 522 8.39 -23.51 18.41
C VAL A 522 8.94 -24.62 19.30
N ASP A 523 8.07 -25.17 20.15
CA ASP A 523 8.37 -26.38 20.91
C ASP A 523 8.28 -27.59 19.96
N PRO A 524 9.35 -28.40 19.80
CA PRO A 524 9.30 -29.62 18.99
C PRO A 524 8.18 -30.59 19.39
N GLY A 525 7.73 -30.58 20.64
CA GLY A 525 6.60 -31.38 21.12
C GLY A 525 5.22 -30.78 20.83
N ASN A 526 5.15 -29.52 20.40
CA ASN A 526 3.91 -28.80 20.04
C ASN A 526 4.17 -27.82 18.89
N ASP A 527 4.38 -28.37 17.70
CA ASP A 527 4.76 -27.62 16.51
C ASP A 527 3.55 -26.94 15.84
N TRP A 528 3.35 -25.66 16.15
CA TRP A 528 2.31 -24.85 15.51
C TRP A 528 2.63 -24.45 14.07
N THR A 529 3.83 -24.73 13.55
CA THR A 529 4.21 -24.46 12.16
C THR A 529 3.91 -25.62 11.23
N GLY A 530 3.52 -26.79 11.73
CA GLY A 530 3.35 -27.98 10.90
C GLY A 530 2.21 -27.94 9.87
N TRP A 531 1.36 -26.90 9.88
CA TRP A 531 0.17 -26.81 9.02
C TRP A 531 0.46 -26.40 7.56
N TRP A 532 1.62 -25.80 7.28
CA TRP A 532 1.98 -25.38 5.91
C TRP A 532 2.94 -26.35 5.21
N ASN A 533 3.50 -27.33 5.95
CA ASN A 533 4.49 -28.30 5.46
C ASN A 533 3.92 -29.31 4.46
#